data_AF-A0A3N5IL46-F1
#
_entry.id   AF-A0A3N5IL46-F1
#
_cell.length_a   1.000
_cell.length_b   1.000
_cell.length_c   1.000
_cell.angle_alpha   90.00
_cell.angle_beta   90.00
_cell.angle_gamma   90.00
#
_symmetry.space_group_name_H-M   'P 1'
#
loop_
_entity.id
_entity.type
_entity.pdbx_description
1 polymer ?
#
loop_
_entity_poly.entity_id
_entity_poly.type
_entity_poly.pdbx_seq_one_letter_code
_entity_poly.pdbx_strand_id
1 'polypeptide(L)'
;MGAEVLAVSVDSVDTHRRWQEEELIHMVKGGALFPLCSDPQGYIGRLYGVFDEGTGLDARGTFLIDPEGSIQMIEISASAVGRNVNEILRALRALQHQRTTGTLLPCGWQPGRPSLPADAEEPGATKPTWEIWETRQAF
;
A
#
# COMPACT_ATOMS: atom_id res chain seq x y z
N MET A 1 6.45 -6.48 -10.94
CA MET A 1 6.88 -5.66 -9.78
C MET A 1 7.24 -6.52 -8.56
N GLY A 2 7.36 -7.85 -8.66
CA GLY A 2 7.91 -8.68 -7.58
C GLY A 2 7.19 -8.56 -6.23
N ALA A 3 5.89 -8.25 -6.24
CA ALA A 3 5.06 -8.08 -5.05
C ALA A 3 3.80 -8.92 -5.21
N GLU A 4 3.33 -9.47 -4.10
CA GLU A 4 2.08 -10.21 -4.02
C GLU A 4 0.99 -9.34 -3.39
N VAL A 5 -0.27 -9.61 -3.73
CA VAL A 5 -1.43 -8.90 -3.18
C VAL A 5 -2.28 -9.91 -2.45
N LEU A 6 -2.73 -9.54 -1.25
CA LEU A 6 -3.69 -10.28 -0.46
C LEU A 6 -4.82 -9.34 -0.08
N ALA A 7 -6.06 -9.79 -0.25
CA ALA A 7 -7.22 -9.11 0.33
C ALA A 7 -7.67 -9.91 1.56
N VAL A 8 -8.00 -9.22 2.64
CA VAL A 8 -8.45 -9.82 3.91
C VAL A 8 -9.75 -9.15 4.31
N SER A 9 -10.68 -9.94 4.86
CA SER A 9 -11.93 -9.44 5.43
C SER A 9 -12.49 -10.42 6.46
N VAL A 10 -13.45 -9.95 7.23
CA VAL A 10 -14.25 -10.77 8.16
C VAL A 10 -15.23 -11.73 7.49
N ASP A 11 -15.35 -11.69 6.16
CA ASP A 11 -16.19 -12.62 5.42
C ASP A 11 -15.66 -14.06 5.45
N SER A 12 -16.58 -15.02 5.35
CA SER A 12 -16.26 -16.45 5.23
C SER A 12 -15.72 -16.79 3.83
N VAL A 13 -15.02 -17.93 3.72
CA VAL A 13 -14.58 -18.47 2.42
C VAL A 13 -15.76 -18.70 1.47
N ASP A 14 -16.91 -19.12 1.98
CA ASP A 14 -18.12 -19.33 1.17
C ASP A 14 -18.70 -18.01 0.67
N THR A 15 -18.66 -16.95 1.49
CA THR A 15 -19.03 -15.59 1.07
C THR A 15 -18.12 -15.11 -0.07
N HIS A 16 -16.81 -15.30 0.06
CA HIS A 16 -15.84 -14.97 -0.98
C HIS A 16 -16.09 -15.73 -2.27
N ARG A 17 -16.40 -17.03 -2.19
CA ARG A 17 -16.74 -17.84 -3.36
C ARG A 17 -17.99 -17.31 -4.08
N ARG A 18 -19.05 -17.01 -3.34
CA ARG A 18 -20.28 -16.45 -3.94
C ARG A 18 -20.01 -15.10 -4.58
N TRP A 19 -19.30 -14.20 -3.89
CA TRP A 19 -18.93 -12.90 -4.44
C TRP A 19 -18.08 -13.02 -5.72
N GLN A 20 -17.16 -14.00 -5.74
CA GLN A 20 -16.40 -14.34 -6.94
C GLN A 20 -17.33 -14.76 -8.09
N GLU A 21 -18.22 -15.71 -7.86
CA GLU A 21 -19.09 -16.32 -8.86
C GLU A 21 -20.23 -15.42 -9.34
N GLU A 22 -20.70 -14.51 -8.50
CA GLU A 22 -21.89 -13.69 -8.76
C GLU A 22 -21.55 -12.26 -9.19
N GLU A 23 -20.45 -11.67 -8.69
CA GLU A 23 -20.12 -10.26 -8.92
C GLU A 23 -18.79 -10.11 -9.68
N LEU A 24 -17.70 -10.65 -9.13
CA LEU A 24 -16.36 -10.35 -9.64
C LEU A 24 -16.14 -10.83 -11.07
N ILE A 25 -16.73 -11.95 -11.47
CA ILE A 25 -16.63 -12.44 -12.86
C ILE A 25 -17.20 -11.46 -13.90
N HIS A 26 -18.12 -10.58 -13.49
CA HIS A 26 -18.72 -9.55 -14.36
C HIS A 26 -17.90 -8.25 -14.36
N MET A 27 -17.09 -8.04 -13.32
CA MET A 27 -16.25 -6.84 -13.17
C MET A 27 -14.84 -7.05 -13.75
N VAL A 28 -14.29 -8.25 -13.59
CA VAL A 28 -12.93 -8.62 -13.98
C VAL A 28 -12.99 -9.97 -14.68
N LYS A 29 -12.40 -10.07 -15.88
CA LYS A 29 -12.34 -11.33 -16.62
C LYS A 29 -11.57 -12.37 -15.80
N GLY A 30 -12.26 -13.43 -15.37
CA GLY A 30 -11.70 -14.47 -14.50
C GLY A 30 -11.89 -14.24 -12.99
N GLY A 31 -12.54 -13.13 -12.60
CA GLY A 31 -12.79 -12.73 -11.22
C GLY A 31 -11.55 -12.20 -10.49
N ALA A 32 -11.47 -12.39 -9.16
CA ALA A 32 -10.34 -11.95 -8.35
C ALA A 32 -9.02 -12.49 -8.90
N LEU A 33 -8.03 -11.60 -9.02
CA LEU A 33 -6.68 -11.92 -9.51
C LEU A 33 -5.69 -12.21 -8.38
N PHE A 34 -6.17 -12.21 -7.14
CA PHE A 34 -5.37 -12.40 -5.93
C PHE A 34 -6.21 -13.12 -4.86
N PRO A 35 -5.57 -13.77 -3.86
CA PRO A 35 -6.28 -14.45 -2.79
C PRO A 35 -7.19 -13.52 -1.97
N LEU A 36 -8.37 -14.03 -1.67
CA LEU A 36 -9.31 -13.45 -0.70
C LEU A 36 -9.23 -14.26 0.60
N CYS A 37 -8.52 -13.75 1.58
CA CYS A 37 -8.35 -14.35 2.90
C CYS A 37 -9.58 -14.10 3.78
N SER A 38 -9.97 -15.13 4.52
CA SER A 38 -11.09 -15.10 5.45
C SER A 38 -10.57 -14.96 6.88
N ASP A 39 -11.08 -13.96 7.61
CA ASP A 39 -10.81 -13.73 9.03
C ASP A 39 -12.10 -13.47 9.82
N PRO A 40 -13.03 -14.45 9.93
CA PRO A 40 -14.37 -14.20 10.47
C PRO A 40 -14.41 -13.76 11.92
N GLN A 41 -13.32 -14.01 12.66
CA GLN A 41 -13.20 -13.58 14.05
C GLN A 41 -12.54 -12.22 14.16
N GLY A 42 -12.01 -11.62 13.08
CA GLY A 42 -11.38 -10.30 13.06
C GLY A 42 -10.02 -10.27 13.77
N TYR A 43 -9.30 -11.38 13.82
CA TYR A 43 -8.02 -11.45 14.53
C TYR A 43 -6.92 -10.68 13.80
N ILE A 44 -6.86 -10.81 12.48
CA ILE A 44 -5.91 -10.09 11.63
C ILE A 44 -6.26 -8.60 11.66
N GLY A 45 -7.54 -8.26 11.50
CA GLY A 45 -8.00 -6.87 11.57
C GLY A 45 -7.61 -6.18 12.89
N ARG A 46 -7.78 -6.87 14.02
CA ARG A 46 -7.34 -6.37 15.35
C ARG A 46 -5.82 -6.23 15.45
N LEU A 47 -5.07 -7.22 14.97
CA LEU A 47 -3.61 -7.20 14.98
C LEU A 47 -3.05 -6.00 14.21
N TYR A 48 -3.70 -5.64 13.10
CA TYR A 48 -3.33 -4.51 12.25
C TYR A 48 -4.04 -3.19 12.62
N GLY A 49 -4.85 -3.19 13.70
CA GLY A 49 -5.50 -1.99 14.22
C GLY A 49 -6.60 -1.41 13.32
N VAL A 50 -7.22 -2.22 12.45
CA VAL A 50 -8.27 -1.78 11.52
C VAL A 50 -9.64 -2.35 11.82
N PHE A 51 -9.76 -3.29 12.76
CA PHE A 51 -11.03 -3.88 13.14
C PHE A 51 -11.82 -2.96 14.08
N ASP A 52 -13.10 -2.72 13.75
CA ASP A 52 -14.04 -1.99 14.58
C ASP A 52 -14.94 -2.96 15.36
N GLU A 53 -14.77 -2.98 16.70
CA GLU A 53 -15.56 -3.82 17.61
C GLU A 53 -17.06 -3.48 17.62
N GLY A 54 -17.43 -2.24 17.32
CA GLY A 54 -18.82 -1.78 17.32
C GLY A 54 -19.59 -2.26 16.09
N THR A 55 -18.93 -2.32 14.94
CA THR A 55 -19.54 -2.76 13.68
C THR A 55 -19.22 -4.21 13.31
N GLY A 56 -18.15 -4.78 13.88
CA GLY A 56 -17.64 -6.10 13.53
C GLY A 56 -16.96 -6.14 12.16
N LEU A 57 -16.54 -4.99 11.63
CA LEU A 57 -15.98 -4.84 10.29
C LEU A 57 -14.60 -4.19 10.33
N ASP A 58 -13.80 -4.44 9.30
CA ASP A 58 -12.53 -3.74 9.10
C ASP A 58 -12.75 -2.37 8.42
N ALA A 59 -12.02 -1.36 8.89
CA ALA A 59 -11.74 -0.17 8.11
C ALA A 59 -10.92 -0.53 6.86
N ARG A 60 -10.86 0.38 5.87
CA ARG A 60 -10.09 0.12 4.64
C ARG A 60 -8.59 0.34 4.89
N GLY A 61 -7.94 -0.66 5.46
CA GLY A 61 -6.49 -0.72 5.62
C GLY A 61 -5.76 -1.17 4.37
N THR A 62 -4.60 -0.59 4.10
CA THR A 62 -3.62 -1.07 3.11
C THR A 62 -2.23 -1.02 3.74
N PHE A 63 -1.53 -2.14 3.67
CA PHE A 63 -0.21 -2.32 4.27
C PHE A 63 0.76 -2.74 3.18
N LEU A 64 1.87 -2.01 3.03
CA LEU A 64 3.02 -2.49 2.24
C LEU A 64 4.02 -3.11 3.19
N ILE A 65 4.28 -4.40 2.98
CA ILE A 65 5.16 -5.21 3.82
C ILE A 65 6.37 -5.61 2.96
N ASP A 66 7.57 -5.42 3.49
CA ASP A 66 8.80 -5.81 2.81
C ASP A 66 9.12 -7.32 2.96
N PRO A 67 10.11 -7.85 2.23
CA PRO A 67 10.50 -9.26 2.34
C PRO A 67 10.97 -9.72 3.72
N GLU A 68 11.38 -8.78 4.59
CA GLU A 68 11.78 -9.04 5.97
C GLU A 68 10.58 -9.07 6.93
N GLY A 69 9.37 -8.79 6.42
CA GLY A 69 8.13 -8.79 7.19
C GLY A 69 7.87 -7.46 7.92
N SER A 70 8.61 -6.39 7.60
CA SER A 70 8.40 -5.07 8.19
C SER A 70 7.41 -4.25 7.39
N ILE A 71 6.53 -3.54 8.08
CA ILE A 71 5.57 -2.63 7.46
C ILE A 71 6.30 -1.35 7.06
N GLN A 72 6.25 -1.03 5.76
CA GLN A 72 6.88 0.14 5.16
C GLN A 72 5.88 1.27 4.88
N MET A 73 4.60 0.96 4.74
CA MET A 73 3.54 1.94 4.53
C MET A 73 2.22 1.43 5.11
N ILE A 74 1.47 2.34 5.72
CA ILE A 74 0.10 2.11 6.18
C ILE A 74 -0.79 3.22 5.61
N GLU A 75 -1.89 2.84 4.99
CA GLU A 75 -2.99 3.74 4.62
C GLU A 75 -4.28 3.20 5.21
N ILE A 76 -4.99 4.02 5.99
CA ILE A 76 -6.31 3.68 6.54
C ILE A 76 -7.30 4.74 6.07
N SER A 77 -8.33 4.31 5.35
CA SER A 77 -9.40 5.19 4.89
C SER A 77 -10.77 4.78 5.43
N ALA A 78 -11.66 5.77 5.54
CA ALA A 78 -13.05 5.54 5.90
C ALA A 78 -13.75 4.67 4.85
N SER A 79 -14.71 3.85 5.26
CA SER A 79 -15.42 2.90 4.38
C SER A 79 -16.08 3.57 3.16
N ALA A 80 -16.45 4.85 3.29
CA ALA A 80 -17.05 5.66 2.23
C ALA A 80 -16.06 6.12 1.13
N VAL A 81 -14.75 6.06 1.38
CA VAL A 81 -13.72 6.58 0.47
C VAL A 81 -12.92 5.42 -0.12
N GLY A 82 -12.93 5.31 -1.45
CA GLY A 82 -12.12 4.32 -2.17
C GLY A 82 -10.62 4.63 -2.10
N ARG A 83 -9.78 3.60 -2.12
CA ARG A 83 -8.32 3.71 -2.14
C ARG A 83 -7.82 4.26 -3.48
N ASN A 84 -6.70 4.97 -3.46
CA ASN A 84 -6.00 5.36 -4.68
C ASN A 84 -4.91 4.33 -5.03
N VAL A 85 -5.21 3.42 -5.96
CA VAL A 85 -4.27 2.36 -6.39
C VAL A 85 -2.97 2.94 -6.95
N ASN A 86 -3.01 4.12 -7.60
CA ASN A 86 -1.79 4.74 -8.14
C ASN A 86 -0.82 5.13 -7.04
N GLU A 87 -1.30 5.53 -5.86
CA GLU A 87 -0.44 5.87 -4.74
C GLU A 87 0.23 4.63 -4.15
N ILE A 88 -0.52 3.55 -3.99
CA ILE A 88 0.02 2.24 -3.56
C ILE A 88 1.13 1.78 -4.52
N LEU A 89 0.89 1.87 -5.82
CA LEU A 89 1.88 1.50 -6.84
C LEU A 89 3.08 2.44 -6.85
N ARG A 90 2.88 3.74 -6.63
CA ARG A 90 3.96 4.74 -6.53
C ARG A 90 4.85 4.43 -5.32
N ALA A 91 4.26 4.22 -4.15
CA ALA A 91 4.97 3.90 -2.93
C ALA A 91 5.74 2.58 -3.06
N LEU A 92 5.14 1.52 -3.61
CA LEU A 92 5.84 0.25 -3.87
C LEU A 92 7.09 0.46 -4.73
N ARG A 93 6.98 1.23 -5.82
CA ARG A 93 8.12 1.52 -6.71
C ARG A 93 9.17 2.39 -6.02
N ALA A 94 8.76 3.34 -5.19
CA ALA A 94 9.66 4.19 -4.41
C ALA A 94 10.49 3.36 -3.43
N LEU A 95 9.84 2.47 -2.67
CA LEU A 95 10.50 1.56 -1.74
C LEU A 95 11.48 0.62 -2.45
N GLN A 96 11.10 0.06 -3.60
CA GLN A 96 11.99 -0.77 -4.42
C GLN A 96 13.19 0.02 -4.97
N HIS A 97 12.99 1.28 -5.36
CA HIS A 97 14.07 2.15 -5.82
C HIS A 97 15.03 2.50 -4.68
N GLN A 98 14.49 2.86 -3.51
CA GLN A 98 15.25 3.14 -2.29
C GLN A 98 16.15 1.94 -1.95
N ARG A 99 15.58 0.73 -1.94
CA ARG A 99 16.28 -0.50 -1.57
C ARG A 99 17.44 -0.85 -2.50
N THR A 100 17.33 -0.50 -3.78
CA THR A 100 18.36 -0.81 -4.79
C THR A 100 19.44 0.26 -4.90
N THR A 101 19.10 1.52 -4.63
CA THR A 101 20.01 2.67 -4.84
C THR A 101 20.55 3.28 -3.55
N GLY A 102 19.88 3.07 -2.42
CA GLY A 102 20.14 3.78 -1.16
C GLY A 102 19.74 5.26 -1.18
N THR A 103 19.14 5.75 -2.27
CA THR A 103 18.76 7.16 -2.40
C THR A 103 17.45 7.46 -1.68
N LEU A 104 17.27 8.72 -1.26
CA LEU A 104 16.03 9.19 -0.64
C LEU A 104 15.04 9.67 -1.71
N LEU A 105 13.75 9.48 -1.45
CA LEU A 105 12.68 9.79 -2.41
C LEU A 105 11.88 10.99 -1.89
N PRO A 106 11.95 12.15 -2.56
CA PRO A 106 11.26 13.34 -2.08
C PRO A 106 9.73 13.25 -2.23
N CYS A 107 9.02 14.21 -1.64
CA CYS A 107 7.57 14.31 -1.74
C CYS A 107 7.10 14.31 -3.21
N GLY A 108 6.06 13.54 -3.51
CA GLY A 108 5.51 13.38 -4.86
C GLY A 108 6.39 12.58 -5.82
N TRP A 109 7.50 11.98 -5.37
CA TRP A 109 8.40 11.24 -6.26
C TRP A 109 7.67 10.15 -7.05
N GLN A 110 8.00 10.05 -8.34
CA GLN A 110 7.50 9.05 -9.26
C GLN A 110 8.67 8.42 -10.02
N PRO A 111 8.53 7.19 -10.54
CA PRO A 111 9.54 6.56 -11.38
C PRO A 111 10.02 7.48 -12.50
N GLY A 112 11.34 7.64 -12.61
CA GLY A 112 11.99 8.53 -13.60
C GLY A 112 12.22 9.96 -13.12
N ARG A 113 11.71 10.36 -11.94
CA ARG A 113 12.05 11.64 -11.30
C ARG A 113 13.39 11.55 -10.55
N PRO A 114 14.12 12.67 -10.40
CA PRO A 114 15.34 12.70 -9.58
C PRO A 114 15.08 12.24 -8.15
N SER A 115 15.97 11.39 -7.63
CA SER A 115 16.06 11.08 -6.20
C SER A 115 17.07 11.99 -5.51
N LEU A 116 17.08 11.97 -4.18
CA LEU A 116 18.01 12.70 -3.35
C LEU A 116 19.16 11.79 -2.90
N PRO A 117 20.38 12.32 -2.72
CA PRO A 117 21.47 11.60 -2.07
C PRO A 117 21.05 11.02 -0.71
N ALA A 118 21.70 9.92 -0.30
CA ALA A 118 21.41 9.26 0.99
C ALA A 118 21.67 10.18 2.19
N ASP A 119 22.64 11.09 2.06
CA ASP A 119 23.04 12.07 3.06
C ASP A 119 22.23 13.39 2.99
N ALA A 120 21.19 13.47 2.15
CA ALA A 120 20.48 14.73 1.89
C ALA A 120 19.81 15.37 3.13
N GLU A 121 19.55 14.59 4.18
CA GLU A 121 18.98 15.07 5.45
C GLU A 121 20.05 15.35 6.52
N GLU A 122 21.32 15.01 6.25
CA GLU A 122 22.41 15.16 7.21
C GLU A 122 23.05 16.56 7.16
N PRO A 123 23.54 17.09 8.29
CA PRO A 123 24.34 18.31 8.29
C PRO A 123 25.61 18.14 7.45
N GLY A 124 25.78 18.97 6.41
CA GLY A 124 26.92 18.87 5.49
C GLY A 124 26.69 17.98 4.27
N ALA A 125 25.42 17.65 3.96
CA ALA A 125 25.02 16.93 2.76
C ALA A 125 25.75 17.40 1.50
N THR A 126 26.10 16.44 0.64
CA THR A 126 26.82 16.67 -0.62
C THR A 126 26.12 17.69 -1.53
N LYS A 127 24.79 17.68 -1.53
CA LYS A 127 23.93 18.70 -2.16
C LYS A 127 22.68 18.92 -1.32
N PRO A 128 22.27 20.17 -1.08
CA PRO A 128 21.05 20.43 -0.34
C PRO A 128 19.81 20.07 -1.16
N THR A 129 18.77 19.57 -0.49
CA THR A 129 17.52 19.11 -1.12
C THR A 129 16.88 20.12 -2.06
N TRP A 130 16.91 21.42 -1.72
CA TRP A 130 16.29 22.49 -2.52
C TRP A 130 16.94 22.73 -3.88
N GLU A 131 18.17 22.26 -4.11
CA GLU A 131 18.81 22.32 -5.43
C GLU A 131 18.35 21.21 -6.38
N ILE A 132 17.83 20.11 -5.83
CA ILE A 132 17.45 18.90 -6.59
C ILE A 132 15.93 18.79 -6.74
N TRP A 133 15.19 19.23 -5.71
CA TRP A 133 13.75 19.10 -5.64
C TRP A 133 13.06 20.42 -5.31
N GLU A 134 11.90 20.63 -5.92
CA GLU A 134 11.08 21.84 -5.75
C GLU A 134 9.63 21.45 -5.42
N THR A 135 8.93 22.28 -4.66
CA THR A 135 7.54 22.04 -4.22
C THR A 135 6.54 21.83 -5.34
N ARG A 136 6.75 22.43 -6.52
CA ARG A 136 5.90 22.19 -7.70
C ARG A 136 5.97 20.75 -8.23
N GLN A 137 6.96 19.97 -7.80
CA GLN A 137 7.09 18.55 -8.16
C GLN A 137 6.32 17.63 -7.20
N ALA A 138 5.76 18.17 -6.11
CA ALA A 138 4.98 17.41 -5.14
C ALA A 138 3.58 17.01 -5.65
N PHE A 139 3.03 17.77 -6.61
CA PHE A 139 1.64 17.71 -7.05
C PHE A 139 1.54 17.45 -8.55
#